data_AF-A0A937ZJV0-F1
#
_entry.id   AF-A0A937ZJV0-F1
#
_cell.length_a   1.000
_cell.length_b   1.000
_cell.length_c   1.000
_cell.angle_alpha   90.00
_cell.angle_beta   90.00
_cell.angle_gamma   90.00
#
_symmetry.space_group_name_H-M   'P 1'
#
loop_
_entity.id
_entity.type
_entity.pdbx_description
1 polymer ?
#
loop_
_entity_poly.entity_id
_entity_poly.type
_entity_poly.pdbx_seq_one_letter_code
_entity_poly.pdbx_strand_id
1 'polypeptide(L)' 'DVQVSRAGQTVSGRSIMGLMMLAAAPGTEIELVATGPGARKAVAALAALVRRGFDEEA' A
#
# COMPACT_ATOMS: atom_id res chain seq x y z
N ASP A 1 8.41 -8.28 -5.17
CA ASP A 1 7.85 -7.04 -5.72
C ASP A 1 6.58 -6.68 -4.96
N VAL A 2 6.17 -5.41 -4.93
CA VAL A 2 4.95 -4.95 -4.24
C VAL A 2 4.18 -4.01 -5.15
N GLN A 3 2.90 -4.30 -5.36
CA GLN A 3 1.98 -3.51 -6.16
C GLN A 3 0.82 -3.03 -5.28
N VAL A 4 0.34 -1.83 -5.56
CA VAL A 4 -0.80 -1.20 -4.88
C VAL A 4 -1.82 -0.82 -5.95
N SER A 5 -3.06 -1.26 -5.78
CA SER A 5 -4.16 -0.99 -6.71
C SER A 5 -5.30 -0.22 -6.05
N ARG A 6 -5.91 0.70 -6.79
CA ARG A 6 -7.13 1.43 -6.42
C ARG A 6 -7.88 1.84 -7.67
N ALA A 7 -9.20 1.67 -7.69
CA ALA A 7 -10.06 2.15 -8.77
C ALA A 7 -9.55 1.79 -10.19
N GLY A 8 -9.00 0.59 -10.37
CA GLY A 8 -8.45 0.12 -11.65
C GLY A 8 -7.05 0.63 -12.01
N GLN A 9 -6.42 1.45 -11.17
CA GLN A 9 -5.03 1.87 -11.31
C GLN A 9 -4.12 1.05 -10.41
N THR A 10 -3.01 0.55 -10.96
CA THR A 10 -2.00 -0.22 -10.23
C THR A 10 -0.64 0.44 -10.37
N VAL A 11 0.07 0.63 -9.25
CA VAL A 11 1.44 1.18 -9.23
C VAL A 11 2.36 0.31 -8.39
N SER A 12 3.67 0.55 -8.54
CA SER A 12 4.67 -0.03 -7.65
C SER A 12 4.60 0.61 -6.26
N GLY A 13 4.48 -0.22 -5.22
CA GLY A 13 4.54 0.21 -3.81
C GLY A 13 5.92 0.70 -3.36
N ARG A 14 6.92 0.68 -4.25
CA ARG A 14 8.26 1.23 -4.02
C ARG A 14 8.47 2.60 -4.69
N SER A 15 7.49 3.10 -5.44
CA SER A 15 7.56 4.40 -6.11
C SER A 15 6.70 5.40 -5.38
N ILE A 16 7.33 6.35 -4.69
CA ILE A 16 6.63 7.43 -3.99
C ILE A 16 5.74 8.24 -4.95
N MET A 17 6.24 8.52 -6.16
CA MET A 17 5.47 9.24 -7.18
C MET A 17 4.21 8.48 -7.59
N GLY A 18 4.30 7.16 -7.77
CA GLY A 18 3.14 6.33 -8.12
C GLY A 18 2.10 6.29 -7.00
N LEU A 19 2.55 6.19 -5.75
CA LEU A 19 1.66 6.19 -4.59
C LEU A 19 0.94 7.53 -4.40
N MET A 20 1.62 8.66 -4.64
CA MET A 20 0.97 9.97 -4.60
C MET A 20 -0.10 10.12 -5.70
N MET A 21 0.15 9.59 -6.91
CA MET A 21 -0.84 9.63 -8.00
C MET A 21 -2.08 8.77 -7.71
N LEU A 22 -1.94 7.71 -6.92
CA LEU A 22 -3.06 6.88 -6.49
C LEU A 22 -4.06 7.65 -5.63
N ALA A 23 -3.66 8.77 -5.01
CA ALA A 23 -4.49 9.68 -4.22
C ALA A 23 -5.43 8.94 -3.25
N ALA A 24 -4.87 8.00 -2.47
CA ALA A 24 -5.61 7.24 -1.47
C ALA A 24 -5.83 8.09 -0.21
N ALA A 25 -6.89 8.88 -0.21
CA ALA A 25 -7.33 9.62 0.98
C ALA A 25 -7.86 8.66 2.07
N PRO A 26 -7.89 9.07 3.35
CA PRO A 26 -8.53 8.31 4.41
C PRO A 26 -9.96 7.87 4.03
N GLY A 27 -10.31 6.62 4.34
CA GLY A 27 -11.59 6.02 3.95
C GLY A 27 -11.60 5.38 2.55
N THR A 28 -10.49 5.43 1.81
CA THR A 28 -10.36 4.70 0.55
C THR A 28 -9.89 3.27 0.78
N GLU A 29 -10.46 2.31 0.04
CA GLU A 29 -9.93 0.97 -0.08
C GLU A 29 -8.82 0.87 -1.13
N ILE A 30 -7.79 0.10 -0.81
CA ILE A 30 -6.67 -0.24 -1.69
C ILE A 30 -6.41 -1.75 -1.64
N GLU A 31 -5.92 -2.31 -2.73
CA GLU A 31 -5.46 -3.70 -2.80
C GLU A 31 -3.92 -3.75 -2.81
N LEU A 32 -3.36 -4.64 -2.00
CA LEU A 32 -1.92 -4.85 -1.85
C LEU A 32 -1.55 -6.25 -2.34
N VAL A 33 -0.70 -6.32 -3.37
CA VAL A 33 -0.18 -7.58 -3.91
C VAL A 33 1.34 -7.61 -3.77
N ALA A 34 1.87 -8.65 -3.15
CA ALA A 34 3.31 -8.87 -3.07
C ALA A 34 3.69 -10.23 -3.65
N THR A 35 4.84 -10.27 -4.33
CA THR A 35 5.37 -11.49 -4.95
C THR A 35 6.84 -11.71 -4.58
N GLY A 36 7.25 -12.97 -4.58
CA GLY A 36 8.63 -13.39 -4.29
C GLY A 36 8.89 -13.72 -2.81
N PRO A 37 10.17 -13.96 -2.46
CA PRO A 37 10.57 -14.32 -1.11
C PRO A 37 10.18 -13.22 -0.12
N GLY A 38 9.40 -13.56 0.91
CA GLY A 38 8.93 -12.61 1.92
C GLY A 38 7.62 -11.88 1.61
N ALA A 39 6.94 -12.20 0.50
CA ALA A 39 5.66 -11.57 0.12
C ALA A 39 4.63 -11.53 1.27
N ARG A 40 4.43 -12.65 1.97
CA ARG A 40 3.50 -12.72 3.12
C ARG A 40 3.89 -11.75 4.25
N LYS A 41 5.19 -11.68 4.57
CA LYS A 41 5.70 -10.79 5.61
C LYS A 41 5.53 -9.33 5.22
N ALA A 42 5.81 -9.00 3.96
CA ALA A 42 5.63 -7.65 3.42
C ALA A 42 4.17 -7.20 3.50
N VAL A 43 3.22 -8.01 3.00
CA VAL A 43 1.78 -7.70 3.07
C VAL A 43 1.32 -7.52 4.51
N ALA A 44 1.71 -8.43 5.41
CA ALA A 44 1.32 -8.34 6.82
C ALA A 44 1.85 -7.06 7.49
N ALA A 45 3.12 -6.70 7.25
CA ALA A 45 3.72 -5.49 7.81
C ALA A 45 3.07 -4.21 7.27
N LEU A 46 2.83 -4.15 5.95
CA LEU A 46 2.18 -3.01 5.31
C LEU A 46 0.73 -2.85 5.78
N ALA A 47 -0.04 -3.94 5.86
CA ALA A 47 -1.40 -3.90 6.39
C ALA A 47 -1.44 -3.44 7.86
N ALA A 48 -0.47 -3.88 8.68
CA ALA A 48 -0.35 -3.44 10.06
C ALA A 48 -0.04 -1.93 10.15
N LEU A 49 0.85 -1.41 9.30
CA LEU A 49 1.17 0.03 9.24
C LEU A 49 -0.07 0.87 8.88
N VAL A 50 -0.81 0.48 7.84
CA VAL A 50 -2.03 1.18 7.43
C VAL A 50 -3.08 1.16 8.54
N ARG A 51 -3.25 0.04 9.25
CA ARG A 51 -4.18 -0.07 10.39
C ARG A 51 -3.82 0.82 11.57
N ARG A 52 -2.53 1.13 11.74
CA ARG A 52 -2.06 2.09 12.76
C ARG A 52 -2.13 3.54 12.27
N GLY A 53 -2.70 3.81 11.10
CA GLY A 53 -2.80 5.17 10.56
C GLY A 53 -1.43 5.78 10.26
N PHE A 54 -0.49 4.97 9.74
CA PHE A 54 0.88 5.40 9.43
C PHE A 54 1.68 5.95 10.63
N ASP A 55 1.22 5.68 11.85
CA ASP A 55 1.82 6.19 13.08
C ASP A 55 1.88 7.75 13.10
N GLU A 56 0.98 8.40 12.36
CA GLU A 56 0.82 9.86 12.32
C GLU A 56 0.12 10.35 13.60
N GLU A 57 0.68 11.36 14.27
CA GLU A 57 0.01 12.01 15.40
C GLU A 57 -1.27 12.73 14.90
N ALA A 58 -2.38 12.50 15.60
CA ALA A 58 -3.71 12.99 15.21
C ALA A 58 -3.86 14.52 15.29
#